data_AF-A0A825BB34-F1
#
_entry.id   AF-A0A825BB34-F1
#
_cell.length_a   1.000
_cell.length_b   1.000
_cell.length_c   1.000
_cell.angle_alpha   90.00
_cell.angle_beta   90.00
_cell.angle_gamma   90.00
#
_symmetry.space_group_name_H-M   'P 1'
#
loop_
_entity.id
_entity.type
_entity.pdbx_description
1 polymer ?
#
loop_
_entity_poly.entity_id
_entity_poly.type
_entity_poly.pdbx_seq_one_letter_code
_entity_poly.pdbx_strand_id
1 'polypeptide(L)'
;MIDIFLYLILNYNLPKPHYLQDFKTIYTTMYNKSTSKAIFTYQASKKYSIDPKLLTILINSESSYKFTNHKLNFVKGLSGINEKIWNIPNTTVLEQIHAGAYVSKHYLDRSNGDVLKALYRYKGLSKKGLRQAKLVYKIYKGE
;
A
#
# COMPACT_ATOMS: atom_id res chain seq x y z
N MET A 1 1.13 0.50 31.01
CA MET A 1 1.33 0.20 29.58
C MET A 1 1.16 1.52 28.84
N ILE A 2 2.19 2.05 28.16
CA ILE A 2 2.03 3.31 27.42
C ILE A 2 1.10 3.04 26.24
N ASP A 3 0.07 3.87 26.09
CA ASP A 3 -0.82 3.81 24.94
C ASP A 3 0.01 4.00 23.66
N ILE A 4 -0.10 3.06 22.72
CA ILE A 4 0.62 3.11 21.46
C ILE A 4 0.27 4.39 20.67
N PHE A 5 -0.94 4.93 20.85
CA PHE A 5 -1.35 6.20 20.26
C PHE A 5 -0.62 7.39 20.88
N LEU A 6 -0.37 7.40 22.20
CA LEU A 6 0.42 8.44 22.86
C LEU A 6 1.88 8.40 22.42
N TYR A 7 2.47 7.20 22.30
CA TYR A 7 3.81 7.01 21.75
C TYR A 7 3.92 7.53 20.29
N LEU A 8 2.92 7.24 19.45
CA LEU A 8 2.88 7.69 18.05
C LEU A 8 2.74 9.22 17.93
N ILE A 9 1.92 9.85 18.79
CA ILE A 9 1.77 11.31 18.82
C ILE A 9 3.11 11.97 19.18
N LEU A 10 3.76 11.50 20.25
CA LEU A 10 4.99 12.11 20.78
C LEU A 10 6.23 11.92 19.88
N ASN A 11 6.36 10.79 19.18
CA ASN A 11 7.59 10.46 18.43
C ASN A 11 7.52 10.73 16.92
N TYR A 12 6.32 10.94 16.35
CA TYR A 12 6.14 11.05 14.89
C TYR A 12 5.38 12.31 14.44
N ASN A 13 5.17 13.30 15.31
CA ASN A 13 4.52 14.58 14.99
C ASN A 13 3.20 14.41 14.21
N LEU A 14 2.27 13.57 14.69
CA LEU A 14 0.96 13.34 14.08
C LEU A 14 -0.10 14.31 14.67
N PRO A 15 -0.53 15.40 14.00
CA PRO A 15 -1.05 16.57 14.73
C PRO A 15 -2.59 16.72 14.87
N LYS A 16 -3.43 15.81 14.37
CA LYS A 16 -4.92 15.92 14.35
C LYS A 16 -5.66 14.56 14.45
N PRO A 17 -6.91 14.50 14.98
CA PRO A 17 -7.65 13.25 15.21
C PRO A 17 -7.89 12.34 14.00
N HIS A 18 -8.04 12.90 12.80
CA HIS A 18 -8.28 12.09 11.59
C HIS A 18 -7.07 11.21 11.23
N TYR A 19 -5.84 11.58 11.60
CA TYR A 19 -4.67 10.73 11.38
C TYR A 19 -4.69 9.46 12.25
N LEU A 20 -5.31 9.51 13.44
CA LEU A 20 -5.56 8.30 14.23
C LEU A 20 -6.54 7.37 13.50
N GLN A 21 -7.56 7.91 12.82
CA GLN A 21 -8.52 7.11 12.08
C GLN A 21 -7.90 6.46 10.83
N ASP A 22 -7.04 7.17 10.09
CA ASP A 22 -6.29 6.61 8.96
C ASP A 22 -5.32 5.52 9.43
N PHE A 23 -4.53 5.78 10.47
CA PHE A 23 -3.61 4.80 11.04
C PHE A 23 -4.34 3.56 11.57
N LYS A 24 -5.46 3.76 12.29
CA LYS A 24 -6.33 2.67 12.76
C LYS A 24 -6.84 1.84 11.60
N THR A 25 -7.31 2.47 10.53
CA THR A 25 -7.80 1.81 9.31
C THR A 25 -6.71 0.96 8.65
N ILE A 26 -5.48 1.48 8.54
CA ILE A 26 -4.32 0.73 8.04
C ILE A 26 -4.04 -0.47 8.96
N TYR A 27 -3.90 -0.24 10.27
CA TYR A 27 -3.47 -1.26 11.22
C TYR A 27 -4.50 -2.39 11.41
N THR A 28 -5.81 -2.09 11.33
CA THR A 28 -6.86 -3.13 11.38
C THR A 28 -6.98 -3.89 10.06
N THR A 29 -6.75 -3.24 8.92
CA THR A 29 -6.82 -3.88 7.59
C THR A 29 -5.58 -4.73 7.29
N MET A 30 -4.41 -4.39 7.83
CA MET A 30 -3.14 -5.09 7.61
C MET A 30 -3.17 -6.54 8.13
N TYR A 31 -2.88 -7.51 7.25
CA TYR A 31 -2.88 -8.94 7.62
C TYR A 31 -1.75 -9.30 8.59
N ASN A 32 -0.50 -8.96 8.27
CA ASN A 32 0.65 -9.19 9.17
C ASN A 32 1.02 -7.88 9.86
N LYS A 33 0.24 -7.57 10.91
CA LYS A 33 0.30 -6.32 11.69
C LYS A 33 1.72 -5.98 12.13
N SER A 34 2.10 -4.74 11.86
CA SER A 34 3.38 -4.16 12.26
C SER A 34 3.21 -2.65 12.36
N THR A 35 3.43 -2.10 13.54
CA THR A 35 3.31 -0.66 13.81
C THR A 35 4.17 0.16 12.86
N SER A 36 5.44 -0.23 12.66
CA SER A 36 6.36 0.46 11.74
C SER A 36 5.86 0.44 10.29
N LYS A 37 5.38 -0.71 9.78
CA LYS A 37 4.81 -0.79 8.42
C LYS A 37 3.51 0.01 8.28
N ALA A 38 2.74 0.13 9.36
CA ALA A 38 1.52 0.95 9.37
C ALA A 38 1.86 2.45 9.34
N ILE A 39 2.88 2.89 10.09
CA ILE A 39 3.42 4.26 10.01
C ILE A 39 3.91 4.55 8.59
N PHE A 40 4.70 3.66 7.98
CA PHE A 40 5.20 3.86 6.61
C PHE A 40 4.07 3.87 5.57
N THR A 41 3.04 3.02 5.73
CA THR A 41 1.86 3.02 4.86
C THR A 41 1.08 4.33 4.98
N TYR A 42 0.96 4.87 6.20
CA TYR A 42 0.35 6.17 6.45
C TYR A 42 1.16 7.32 5.85
N GLN A 43 2.48 7.33 6.02
CA GLN A 43 3.38 8.34 5.43
C GLN A 43 3.30 8.31 3.89
N ALA A 44 3.28 7.12 3.29
CA ALA A 44 3.11 6.95 1.85
C ALA A 44 1.73 7.38 1.35
N SER A 45 0.64 7.01 2.04
CA SER A 45 -0.73 7.39 1.63
C SER A 45 -0.92 8.91 1.63
N LYS A 46 -0.36 9.61 2.62
CA LYS A 46 -0.35 11.08 2.66
C LYS A 46 0.56 11.70 1.59
N LYS A 47 1.80 11.22 1.44
CA LYS A 47 2.76 11.76 0.46
C LYS A 47 2.25 11.67 -0.99
N TYR A 48 1.54 10.61 -1.35
CA TYR A 48 1.05 10.39 -2.72
C TYR A 48 -0.45 10.61 -2.89
N SER A 49 -1.14 11.12 -1.86
CA SER A 49 -2.59 11.40 -1.87
C SER A 49 -3.44 10.19 -2.31
N ILE A 50 -3.24 9.06 -1.63
CA ILE A 50 -3.95 7.79 -1.89
C ILE A 50 -4.79 7.44 -0.67
N ASP A 51 -5.96 6.84 -0.91
CA ASP A 51 -6.75 6.24 0.15
C ASP A 51 -5.94 5.19 0.95
N PRO A 52 -5.84 5.33 2.28
CA PRO A 52 -5.00 4.45 3.10
C PRO A 52 -5.52 3.00 3.14
N LYS A 53 -6.84 2.78 3.08
CA LYS A 53 -7.45 1.44 3.04
C LYS A 53 -7.09 0.75 1.72
N LEU A 54 -7.21 1.45 0.59
CA LEU A 54 -6.85 0.95 -0.74
C LEU A 54 -5.38 0.53 -0.79
N LEU A 55 -4.46 1.37 -0.31
CA LEU A 55 -3.04 1.07 -0.28
C LEU A 55 -2.74 -0.17 0.59
N THR A 56 -3.38 -0.28 1.77
CA THR A 56 -3.21 -1.45 2.65
C THR A 56 -3.73 -2.74 2.02
N ILE A 57 -4.92 -2.72 1.38
CA ILE A 57 -5.48 -3.91 0.71
C ILE A 57 -4.61 -4.31 -0.48
N LEU A 58 -4.08 -3.34 -1.24
CA LEU A 58 -3.16 -3.63 -2.33
C LEU A 58 -1.89 -4.33 -1.82
N ILE A 59 -1.19 -3.79 -0.83
CA ILE A 59 0.02 -4.41 -0.26
C ILE A 59 -0.30 -5.78 0.39
N ASN A 60 -1.47 -5.90 1.04
CA ASN A 60 -1.96 -7.18 1.55
C ASN A 60 -2.03 -8.26 0.44
N SER A 61 -2.52 -7.87 -0.73
CA SER A 61 -2.71 -8.74 -1.91
C SER A 61 -1.44 -9.02 -2.72
N GLU A 62 -0.34 -8.32 -2.45
CA GLU A 62 0.98 -8.57 -3.06
C GLU A 62 1.84 -9.50 -2.19
N SER A 63 1.99 -9.17 -0.90
CA SER A 63 2.88 -9.90 0.02
C SER A 63 2.28 -10.16 1.41
N SER A 64 1.06 -9.68 1.67
CA SER A 64 0.46 -9.68 3.01
C SER A 64 1.31 -8.94 4.07
N TYR A 65 2.15 -7.99 3.65
CA TYR A 65 3.19 -7.34 4.47
C TYR A 65 4.28 -8.30 5.02
N LYS A 66 4.41 -9.52 4.48
CA LYS A 66 5.55 -10.41 4.72
C LYS A 66 6.66 -10.14 3.70
N PHE A 67 7.91 -10.43 4.07
CA PHE A 67 8.98 -10.50 3.06
C PHE A 67 8.70 -11.72 2.17
N THR A 68 8.69 -11.53 0.84
CA THR A 68 8.38 -12.59 -0.13
C THR A 68 9.35 -12.54 -1.29
N ASN A 69 9.97 -13.68 -1.59
CA ASN A 69 10.70 -13.85 -2.84
C ASN A 69 9.69 -14.03 -3.98
N HIS A 70 9.58 -13.03 -4.85
CA HIS A 70 8.71 -13.10 -6.02
C HIS A 70 9.29 -14.07 -7.06
N LYS A 71 8.43 -14.67 -7.90
CA LYS A 71 8.85 -15.61 -8.96
C LYS A 71 9.75 -14.99 -10.05
N LEU A 72 9.81 -13.66 -10.12
CA LEU A 72 10.60 -12.91 -11.08
C LEU A 72 11.63 -12.08 -10.30
N ASN A 73 12.92 -12.28 -10.55
CA ASN A 73 14.02 -11.68 -9.78
C ASN A 73 13.98 -10.14 -9.76
N PHE A 74 13.34 -9.53 -10.76
CA PHE A 74 13.17 -8.08 -10.92
C PHE A 74 11.87 -7.52 -10.30
N VAL A 75 11.01 -8.37 -9.72
CA VAL A 75 9.86 -7.95 -8.93
C VAL A 75 10.26 -8.04 -7.46
N LYS A 76 10.25 -6.91 -6.74
CA LYS A 76 10.80 -6.85 -5.39
C LYS A 76 9.86 -6.17 -4.40
N GLY A 77 10.00 -6.62 -3.15
CA GLY A 77 9.46 -5.96 -1.98
C GLY A 77 7.98 -6.21 -1.70
N LEU A 78 7.51 -5.60 -0.60
CA LEU A 78 6.16 -5.78 -0.08
C LEU A 78 5.04 -5.44 -1.08
N SER A 79 5.32 -4.52 -2.01
CA SER A 79 4.35 -3.99 -2.97
C SER A 79 4.46 -4.60 -4.38
N GLY A 80 5.35 -5.58 -4.60
CA GLY A 80 5.47 -6.27 -5.89
C GLY A 80 5.91 -5.37 -7.06
N ILE A 81 6.82 -4.42 -6.82
CA ILE A 81 7.25 -3.46 -7.85
C ILE A 81 8.29 -4.09 -8.78
N ASN A 82 8.08 -3.92 -10.09
CA ASN A 82 8.99 -4.35 -11.15
C ASN A 82 10.04 -3.27 -11.43
N GLU A 83 11.28 -3.51 -11.02
CA GLU A 83 12.41 -2.56 -11.13
C GLU A 83 12.86 -2.30 -12.58
N LYS A 84 12.54 -3.20 -13.53
CA LYS A 84 12.81 -2.97 -14.97
C LYS A 84 11.86 -1.96 -15.60
N ILE A 85 10.70 -1.72 -14.98
CA ILE A 85 9.69 -0.77 -15.46
C ILE A 85 9.76 0.53 -14.63
N TRP A 86 10.08 0.41 -13.34
CA TRP A 86 10.06 1.51 -12.38
C TRP A 86 11.44 1.74 -11.79
N ASN A 87 12.14 2.76 -12.29
CA ASN A 87 13.41 3.22 -11.72
C ASN A 87 13.15 4.09 -10.47
N ILE A 88 12.81 3.44 -9.35
CA ILE A 88 12.51 4.09 -8.06
C ILE A 88 13.14 3.29 -6.90
N PRO A 89 13.52 3.92 -5.78
CA PRO A 89 14.02 3.22 -4.60
C PRO A 89 13.03 2.16 -4.10
N ASN A 90 13.52 0.94 -3.86
CA ASN A 90 12.69 -0.23 -3.53
C ASN A 90 13.42 -1.26 -2.64
N THR A 91 14.48 -0.85 -1.93
CA THR A 91 15.38 -1.74 -1.18
C THR A 91 14.89 -1.95 0.25
N THR A 92 14.61 -0.87 0.98
CA THR A 92 14.13 -0.90 2.37
C THR A 92 12.61 -1.12 2.45
N VAL A 93 12.12 -1.54 3.62
CA VAL A 93 10.67 -1.70 3.86
C VAL A 93 9.91 -0.38 3.67
N LEU A 94 10.51 0.75 4.04
CA LEU A 94 9.96 2.09 3.82
C LEU A 94 9.83 2.38 2.31
N GLU A 95 10.94 2.22 1.58
CA GLU A 95 10.98 2.43 0.12
C GLU A 95 9.97 1.56 -0.61
N GLN A 96 9.87 0.27 -0.27
CA GLN A 96 8.93 -0.66 -0.91
C GLN A 96 7.47 -0.24 -0.74
N ILE A 97 7.10 0.29 0.42
CA ILE A 97 5.75 0.81 0.67
C ILE A 97 5.52 2.12 -0.10
N HIS A 98 6.51 3.02 -0.11
CA HIS A 98 6.45 4.27 -0.89
C HIS A 98 6.42 4.03 -2.41
N ALA A 99 7.14 3.03 -2.91
CA ALA A 99 7.13 2.61 -4.32
C ALA A 99 5.76 2.05 -4.73
N GLY A 100 5.16 1.21 -3.87
CA GLY A 100 3.79 0.73 -4.05
C GLY A 100 2.77 1.85 -4.16
N ALA A 101 2.86 2.84 -3.27
CA ALA A 101 2.02 4.03 -3.32
C ALA A 101 2.27 4.85 -4.60
N TYR A 102 3.51 5.21 -4.91
CA TYR A 102 3.87 5.99 -6.11
C TYR A 102 3.30 5.38 -7.40
N VAL A 103 3.49 4.07 -7.61
CA VAL A 103 2.97 3.37 -8.80
C VAL A 103 1.45 3.28 -8.80
N SER A 104 0.82 3.11 -7.63
CA SER A 104 -0.65 3.15 -7.48
C SER A 104 -1.23 4.50 -7.87
N LYS A 105 -0.61 5.61 -7.40
CA LYS A 105 -1.01 6.98 -7.73
C LYS A 105 -0.89 7.24 -9.23
N HIS A 106 0.25 6.88 -9.84
CA HIS A 106 0.44 7.00 -11.28
C HIS A 106 -0.67 6.31 -12.08
N TYR A 107 -1.08 5.10 -11.71
CA TYR A 107 -2.14 4.39 -12.40
C TYR A 107 -3.55 4.88 -12.10
N LEU A 108 -3.81 5.45 -10.92
CA LEU A 108 -5.06 6.16 -10.60
C LEU A 108 -5.20 7.40 -11.47
N ASP A 109 -4.15 8.22 -11.57
CA ASP A 109 -4.14 9.45 -12.38
C ASP A 109 -4.33 9.12 -13.86
N ARG A 110 -3.60 8.12 -14.40
CA ARG A 110 -3.80 7.61 -15.76
C ARG A 110 -5.09 6.84 -16.01
N SER A 111 -5.92 6.65 -14.98
CA SER A 111 -7.25 6.06 -15.07
C SER A 111 -8.35 7.05 -14.72
N ASN A 112 -8.04 8.35 -14.60
CA ASN A 112 -8.98 9.41 -14.20
C ASN A 112 -9.72 9.08 -12.89
N GLY A 113 -9.01 8.47 -11.92
CA GLY A 113 -9.58 8.05 -10.63
C GLY A 113 -10.32 6.70 -10.64
N ASP A 114 -10.48 6.03 -11.79
CA ASP A 114 -11.04 4.67 -11.85
C ASP A 114 -10.09 3.68 -11.14
N VAL A 115 -10.48 3.29 -9.92
CA VAL A 115 -9.73 2.40 -9.04
C VAL A 115 -9.59 0.99 -9.63
N LEU A 116 -10.61 0.45 -10.29
CA LEU A 116 -10.54 -0.92 -10.85
C LEU A 116 -9.59 -0.95 -12.06
N LYS A 117 -9.66 0.06 -12.92
CA LYS A 117 -8.75 0.23 -14.07
C LYS A 117 -7.31 0.50 -13.62
N ALA A 118 -7.11 1.29 -12.56
CA ALA A 118 -5.80 1.51 -11.96
C ALA A 118 -5.22 0.22 -11.37
N LEU A 119 -6.00 -0.53 -10.59
CA LEU A 119 -5.61 -1.83 -10.04
C LEU A 119 -5.29 -2.83 -11.16
N TYR A 120 -6.04 -2.84 -12.26
CA TYR A 120 -5.76 -3.73 -13.39
C TYR A 120 -4.42 -3.40 -14.06
N ARG A 121 -4.10 -2.12 -14.23
CA ARG A 121 -2.77 -1.69 -14.71
C ARG A 121 -1.66 -2.08 -13.72
N TYR A 122 -1.88 -1.91 -12.43
CA TYR A 122 -0.92 -2.30 -11.37
C TYR A 122 -0.64 -3.80 -11.38
N LYS A 123 -1.68 -4.64 -11.39
CA LYS A 123 -1.58 -6.12 -11.42
C LYS A 123 -1.10 -6.69 -12.76
N GLY A 124 -0.89 -5.83 -13.77
CA GLY A 124 -0.48 -6.21 -15.12
C GLY A 124 -1.65 -6.61 -16.03
N LEU A 125 -1.60 -6.15 -17.29
CA LEU A 125 -2.65 -6.29 -18.29
C LEU A 125 -2.79 -7.72 -18.84
N SER A 126 -3.38 -8.61 -18.04
CA SER A 126 -3.65 -10.02 -18.36
C SER A 126 -4.96 -10.51 -17.74
N LYS A 127 -5.50 -11.64 -18.21
CA LYS A 127 -6.68 -12.29 -17.58
C LYS A 127 -6.48 -12.55 -16.08
N LYS A 128 -5.27 -12.94 -15.67
CA LYS A 128 -4.89 -13.15 -14.27
C LYS A 128 -4.87 -11.83 -13.49
N GLY A 129 -4.22 -10.80 -14.03
CA GLY A 129 -4.13 -9.48 -13.40
C GLY A 129 -5.51 -8.83 -13.23
N LEU A 130 -6.41 -8.98 -14.21
CA LEU A 130 -7.80 -8.51 -14.09
C LEU A 130 -8.56 -9.24 -12.97
N ARG A 131 -8.40 -10.57 -12.85
CA ARG A 131 -9.00 -11.33 -11.74
C ARG A 131 -8.47 -10.86 -10.39
N GLN A 132 -7.17 -10.62 -10.26
CA GLN A 132 -6.57 -10.11 -9.02
C GLN A 132 -7.02 -8.67 -8.71
N ALA A 133 -7.11 -7.80 -9.72
CA ALA A 133 -7.61 -6.43 -9.55
C ALA A 133 -9.07 -6.40 -9.10
N LYS A 134 -9.94 -7.24 -9.68
CA LYS A 134 -11.34 -7.39 -9.24
C LYS A 134 -11.43 -7.84 -7.78
N LEU A 135 -10.61 -8.79 -7.34
CA LEU A 135 -10.59 -9.23 -5.93
C LEU A 135 -10.18 -8.10 -4.98
N VAL A 136 -9.13 -7.33 -5.31
CA VAL A 136 -8.68 -6.17 -4.51
C VAL A 136 -9.76 -5.09 -4.47
N TYR A 137 -10.37 -4.78 -5.61
CA TYR A 137 -11.45 -3.78 -5.71
C TYR A 137 -12.68 -4.17 -4.89
N LYS A 138 -13.08 -5.45 -4.95
CA LYS A 138 -14.20 -6.01 -4.19
C LYS A 138 -14.00 -5.82 -2.68
N ILE A 139 -12.83 -6.22 -2.15
CA ILE A 139 -12.46 -6.04 -0.73
C ILE A 139 -12.40 -4.55 -0.36
N TYR A 140 -11.92 -3.69 -1.27
CA TYR A 140 -11.88 -2.24 -1.04
C TYR A 140 -13.29 -1.63 -0.90
N LYS A 141 -14.23 -2.02 -1.76
CA LYS A 141 -15.64 -1.61 -1.69
C LYS A 141 -16.41 -2.21 -0.50
N GLY A 142 -15.97 -3.34 0.03
CA GLY A 142 -16.64 -4.03 1.16
C GLY A 142 -17.72 -5.02 0.69
N GLU A 143 -17.55 -5.56 -0.50
CA GLU A 143 -18.39 -6.58 -1.13
C GLU A 143 -17.85 -8.01 -0.88
#